data_AF-A0AAW8UQI0-F1
#
_entry.id   AF-A0AAW8UQI0-F1
#
_cell.length_a   1.000
_cell.length_b   1.000
_cell.length_c   1.000
_cell.angle_alpha   90.00
_cell.angle_beta   90.00
_cell.angle_gamma   90.00
#
_symmetry.space_group_name_H-M   'P 1'
#
loop_
_entity.id
_entity.type
_entity.pdbx_description
1 polymer ?
#
loop_
_entity_poly.entity_id
_entity_poly.type
_entity_poly.pdbx_seq_one_letter_code
_entity_poly.pdbx_strand_id
1 'polypeptide(L)'
;MPLYTLAPVEPYPESYQAMVEQAQKEKAINDFPRYQTVPSVFFKERILFVGFPNWWGSYPRIVASFLKDHHFDGKIIFPFCTHEGSGFSNSLEDFKKTCPEALIYPGLAIRGSRVNKADTAIQNG
;
A
#
# COMPACT_ATOMS: atom_id res chain seq x y z
N MET A 1 5.05 -2.02 -16.91
CA MET A 1 5.03 -1.16 -15.71
C MET A 1 6.30 -1.42 -14.90
N PRO A 2 7.01 -0.39 -14.44
CA PRO A 2 8.13 -0.56 -13.51
C PRO A 2 7.63 -1.00 -12.12
N LEU A 3 8.45 -1.76 -11.38
CA LEU A 3 8.20 -2.16 -9.99
C LEU A 3 9.22 -1.46 -9.08
N TYR A 4 8.77 -0.92 -7.96
CA TYR A 4 9.64 -0.35 -6.93
C TYR A 4 9.13 -0.72 -5.55
N THR A 5 10.05 -1.15 -4.70
CA THR A 5 9.78 -1.46 -3.31
C THR A 5 10.04 -0.21 -2.47
N LEU A 6 9.01 0.26 -1.77
CA LEU A 6 9.15 1.34 -0.80
C LEU A 6 9.96 0.85 0.39
N ALA A 7 11.21 1.28 0.50
CA ALA A 7 12.11 0.91 1.59
C ALA A 7 12.24 2.06 2.59
N PRO A 8 12.22 1.80 3.91
CA PRO A 8 12.49 2.83 4.89
C PRO A 8 13.96 3.27 4.85
N VAL A 9 14.24 4.49 5.31
CA VAL A 9 15.62 4.95 5.54
C VAL A 9 16.22 4.20 6.74
N GLU A 10 15.43 4.03 7.80
CA GLU A 10 15.78 3.22 8.97
C GLU A 10 15.11 1.84 8.82
N PRO A 11 15.87 0.74 8.67
CA PRO A 11 15.29 -0.58 8.47
C PRO A 11 14.32 -0.98 9.59
N TYR A 12 13.17 -1.56 9.20
CA TYR A 12 12.30 -2.21 10.16
C TYR A 12 13.01 -3.39 10.85
N PRO A 13 12.65 -3.70 12.11
CA PRO A 13 13.20 -4.87 12.80
C PRO A 13 12.98 -6.18 12.01
N GLU A 14 13.96 -7.08 12.04
CA GLU A 14 13.87 -8.36 11.34
C GLU A 14 12.94 -9.37 12.02
N SER A 15 12.81 -9.30 13.36
CA SER A 15 11.95 -10.22 14.10
C SER A 15 10.49 -9.80 14.00
N TYR A 16 9.60 -10.79 13.81
CA TYR A 16 8.16 -10.55 13.70
C TYR A 16 7.60 -9.78 14.91
N GLN A 17 8.00 -10.17 16.13
CA GLN A 17 7.54 -9.52 17.36
C GLN A 17 7.93 -8.04 17.42
N ALA A 18 9.20 -7.73 17.12
CA ALA A 18 9.67 -6.34 17.14
C ALA A 18 9.04 -5.51 16.01
N MET A 19 8.76 -6.13 14.86
CA MET A 19 8.05 -5.50 13.74
C MET A 19 6.61 -5.15 14.16
N VAL A 20 5.89 -6.07 14.81
CA VAL A 20 4.54 -5.84 15.34
C VAL A 20 4.52 -4.67 16.34
N GLU A 21 5.47 -4.65 17.29
CA GLU A 21 5.61 -3.58 18.28
C GLU A 21 5.91 -2.23 17.63
N GLN A 22 6.82 -2.20 16.65
CA GLN A 22 7.13 -1.01 15.89
C GLN A 22 5.90 -0.47 15.14
N ALA A 23 5.16 -1.34 14.43
CA ALA A 23 3.94 -0.93 13.72
C ALA A 23 2.84 -0.43 14.66
N GLN A 24 2.69 -1.04 15.85
CA GLN A 24 1.79 -0.54 16.89
C GLN A 24 2.20 0.85 17.36
N LYS A 25 3.49 1.04 17.68
CA LYS A 25 4.03 2.30 18.15
C LYS A 25 3.83 3.40 17.11
N GLU A 26 4.21 3.17 15.86
CA GLU A 26 4.02 4.12 14.77
C GLU A 26 2.56 4.56 14.61
N LYS A 27 1.63 3.61 14.72
CA LYS A 27 0.20 3.93 14.69
C LYS A 27 -0.24 4.73 15.92
N ALA A 28 0.16 4.32 17.12
CA ALA A 28 -0.26 4.92 18.38
C ALA A 28 0.19 6.39 18.51
N ILE A 29 1.41 6.69 18.06
CA ILE A 29 1.96 8.06 18.13
C ILE A 29 1.79 8.85 16.83
N ASN A 30 1.09 8.29 15.84
CA ASN A 30 0.92 8.87 14.51
C ASN A 30 2.25 9.22 13.83
N ASP A 31 3.24 8.32 13.94
CA ASP A 31 4.55 8.45 13.30
C ASP A 31 4.47 8.22 11.78
N PHE A 32 5.36 8.86 11.03
CA PHE A 32 5.44 8.79 9.57
C PHE A 32 6.90 8.49 9.16
N PRO A 33 7.28 7.20 9.08
CA PRO A 33 8.65 6.81 8.80
C PRO A 33 9.17 7.34 7.46
N ARG A 34 10.41 7.85 7.46
CA ARG A 34 11.09 8.27 6.23
C ARG A 34 11.38 7.08 5.33
N TYR A 35 11.31 7.29 4.03
CA TYR A 35 11.55 6.28 3.01
C TYR A 35 12.60 6.73 1.99
N GLN A 36 13.20 5.75 1.32
CA GLN A 36 14.18 5.98 0.28
C GLN A 36 13.53 6.61 -0.96
N THR A 37 14.25 7.51 -1.63
CA THR A 37 13.75 8.26 -2.78
C THR A 37 13.15 7.36 -3.86
N VAL A 38 11.88 7.59 -4.17
CA VAL A 38 11.18 6.88 -5.24
C VAL A 38 11.65 7.41 -6.61
N PRO A 39 12.04 6.55 -7.57
CA PRO A 39 12.50 6.98 -8.88
C PRO A 39 11.45 7.81 -9.62
N SER A 40 11.89 8.90 -10.27
CA SER A 40 10.98 9.86 -10.90
C SER A 40 10.11 9.29 -12.03
N VAL A 41 10.54 8.17 -12.62
CA VAL A 41 9.78 7.44 -13.64
C VAL A 41 8.41 6.97 -13.14
N PHE A 42 8.25 6.68 -11.84
CA PHE A 42 6.97 6.26 -11.26
C PHE A 42 5.91 7.36 -11.31
N PHE A 43 6.31 8.62 -11.12
CA PHE A 43 5.37 9.74 -11.11
C PHE A 43 4.87 10.12 -12.52
N LYS A 44 5.46 9.58 -13.59
CA LYS A 44 4.98 9.79 -14.96
C LYS A 44 3.75 8.95 -15.28
N GLU A 45 3.57 7.82 -14.61
CA GLU A 45 2.50 6.87 -14.89
C GLU A 45 1.15 7.39 -14.39
N ARG A 46 0.10 7.30 -15.20
CA ARG A 46 -1.26 7.66 -14.77
C ARG A 46 -1.85 6.64 -13.80
N ILE A 47 -1.50 5.37 -13.97
CA ILE A 47 -2.02 4.25 -13.18
C ILE A 47 -0.93 3.77 -12.22
N LEU A 48 -1.27 3.67 -10.94
CA LEU A 48 -0.39 3.20 -9.87
C LEU A 48 -1.03 2.01 -9.17
N PHE A 49 -0.28 0.93 -9.00
CA PHE A 49 -0.68 -0.21 -8.19
C PHE A 49 0.11 -0.16 -6.89
N VAL A 50 -0.59 -0.15 -5.75
CA VAL A 50 0.03 0.01 -4.43
C VAL A 50 -0.23 -1.24 -3.61
N GLY A 51 0.80 -2.08 -3.48
CA GLY A 51 0.77 -3.31 -2.70
C GLY A 51 1.23 -3.08 -1.27
N PHE A 52 0.48 -3.60 -0.29
CA PHE A 52 0.86 -3.48 1.12
C PHE A 52 0.35 -4.65 1.98
N PRO A 53 1.04 -4.96 3.09
CA PRO A 53 0.47 -5.81 4.14
C PRO A 53 -0.57 -5.05 4.95
N ASN A 54 -1.63 -5.72 5.41
CA ASN A 54 -2.57 -5.12 6.36
C ASN A 54 -1.91 -5.01 7.74
N TRP A 55 -1.58 -3.79 8.17
CA TRP A 55 -1.10 -3.52 9.52
C TRP A 55 -2.16 -2.77 10.29
N TRP A 56 -2.69 -3.41 11.33
CA TRP A 56 -3.66 -2.81 12.25
C TRP A 56 -4.91 -2.24 11.57
N GLY A 57 -5.42 -2.91 10.52
CA GLY A 57 -6.66 -2.57 9.85
C GLY A 57 -6.52 -1.58 8.68
N SER A 58 -5.29 -1.21 8.30
CA SER A 58 -5.01 -0.34 7.15
C SER A 58 -3.62 -0.60 6.56
N TYR A 59 -3.16 0.27 5.66
CA TYR A 59 -1.80 0.24 5.12
C TYR A 59 -0.75 0.69 6.17
N PRO A 60 0.50 0.25 6.04
CA PRO A 60 1.60 0.66 6.90
C PRO A 60 1.84 2.18 6.90
N ARG A 61 2.41 2.70 7.99
CA ARG A 61 2.70 4.13 8.15
C ARG A 61 3.74 4.67 7.17
N ILE A 62 4.66 3.84 6.71
CA ILE A 62 5.56 4.19 5.61
C ILE A 62 4.81 4.45 4.29
N VAL A 63 3.75 3.68 4.00
CA VAL A 63 2.88 3.93 2.84
C VAL A 63 2.12 5.24 3.01
N ALA A 64 1.63 5.51 4.23
CA ALA A 64 1.02 6.80 4.55
C ALA A 64 1.98 7.98 4.29
N SER A 65 3.26 7.81 4.60
CA SER A 65 4.30 8.82 4.36
C SER A 65 4.45 9.10 2.87
N PHE A 66 4.61 8.04 2.06
CA PHE A 66 4.65 8.15 0.61
C PHE A 66 3.41 8.84 0.02
N LEU A 67 2.21 8.46 0.47
CA LEU A 67 0.98 9.04 -0.06
C LEU A 67 0.78 10.52 0.33
N LYS A 68 1.41 10.98 1.42
CA LYS A 68 1.32 12.38 1.86
C LYS A 68 2.34 13.29 1.20
N ASP A 69 3.50 12.76 0.85
CA ASP A 69 4.61 13.51 0.28
C ASP A 69 4.45 13.75 -1.24
N HIS A 70 3.40 13.21 -1.85
CA HIS A 70 3.16 13.26 -3.29
C HIS A 70 1.72 13.66 -3.63
N HIS A 71 1.57 14.38 -4.73
CA HIS A 71 0.27 14.75 -5.30
C HIS A 71 -0.17 13.72 -6.33
N PHE A 72 -1.43 13.29 -6.27
CA PHE A 72 -1.97 12.25 -7.15
C PHE A 72 -3.06 12.77 -8.10
N ASP A 73 -3.02 14.06 -8.44
CA ASP A 73 -3.98 14.69 -9.35
C ASP A 73 -4.08 13.95 -10.69
N GLY A 74 -5.30 13.52 -11.04
CA GLY A 74 -5.58 12.79 -12.28
C GLY A 74 -4.99 11.37 -12.34
N LYS A 75 -4.38 10.88 -11.24
CA LYS A 75 -3.90 9.51 -11.11
C LYS A 75 -5.04 8.56 -10.79
N ILE A 76 -4.81 7.30 -11.15
CA ILE A 76 -5.67 6.17 -10.78
C ILE A 76 -4.84 5.25 -9.88
N ILE A 77 -5.31 5.00 -8.67
CA ILE A 77 -4.63 4.14 -7.70
C ILE A 77 -5.44 2.86 -7.50
N PHE A 78 -4.78 1.72 -7.72
CA PHE A 78 -5.27 0.38 -7.43
C PHE A 78 -4.53 -0.18 -6.21
N PRO A 79 -5.01 0.08 -4.98
CA PRO A 79 -4.50 -0.60 -3.80
C PRO A 79 -4.78 -2.11 -3.88
N PHE A 80 -3.81 -2.92 -3.45
CA PHE A 80 -4.02 -4.34 -3.20
C PHE A 80 -3.33 -4.76 -1.90
N CYS A 81 -4.04 -5.56 -1.11
CA CYS A 81 -3.63 -5.92 0.22
C CYS A 81 -3.36 -7.42 0.30
N THR A 82 -2.17 -7.81 0.78
CA THR A 82 -1.95 -9.20 1.20
C THR A 82 -2.51 -9.37 2.60
N HIS A 83 -3.52 -10.24 2.76
CA HIS A 83 -4.19 -10.47 4.04
C HIS A 83 -4.48 -11.95 4.28
N GLU A 84 -4.56 -12.36 5.53
CA GLU A 84 -4.95 -13.72 5.92
C GLU A 84 -6.48 -13.92 6.03
N GLY A 85 -7.29 -12.93 5.63
CA GLY A 85 -8.76 -13.07 5.57
C GLY A 85 -9.55 -11.78 5.82
N SER A 86 -8.88 -10.71 6.27
CA SER A 86 -9.50 -9.43 6.67
C SER A 86 -9.88 -8.51 5.51
N GLY A 87 -9.62 -8.88 4.25
CA GLY A 87 -9.92 -8.02 3.12
C GLY A 87 -9.12 -6.71 3.16
N PHE A 88 -9.69 -5.66 2.56
CA PHE A 88 -9.11 -4.31 2.60
C PHE A 88 -9.27 -3.60 3.95
N SER A 89 -10.13 -4.08 4.88
CA SER A 89 -10.44 -3.36 6.13
C SER A 89 -10.73 -1.87 5.84
N ASN A 90 -10.15 -0.93 6.59
CA ASN A 90 -10.35 0.52 6.39
C ASN A 90 -9.43 1.13 5.33
N SER A 91 -8.51 0.35 4.73
CA SER A 91 -7.47 0.90 3.85
C SER A 91 -8.03 1.67 2.65
N LEU A 92 -9.13 1.21 2.02
CA LEU A 92 -9.75 1.93 0.91
C LEU A 92 -10.28 3.31 1.31
N GLU A 93 -10.85 3.42 2.51
CA GLU A 93 -11.31 4.71 3.04
C GLU A 93 -10.12 5.62 3.36
N ASP A 94 -9.07 5.06 3.94
CA ASP A 94 -7.84 5.80 4.25
C ASP A 94 -7.10 6.27 2.99
N PHE A 95 -7.16 5.51 1.89
CA PHE A 95 -6.67 5.95 0.57
C PHE A 95 -7.48 7.14 0.06
N LYS A 96 -8.81 7.07 0.11
CA LYS A 96 -9.69 8.18 -0.33
C LYS A 96 -9.47 9.46 0.51
N LYS A 97 -9.18 9.31 1.81
CA LYS A 97 -8.87 10.45 2.69
C LYS A 97 -7.51 11.06 2.42
N THR A 98 -6.50 10.24 2.12
CA THR A 98 -5.12 10.69 1.96
C THR A 98 -4.84 11.23 0.56
N CYS A 99 -5.53 10.70 -0.45
CA CYS A 99 -5.39 11.09 -1.86
C CYS A 99 -6.76 11.46 -2.46
N PRO A 100 -7.43 12.52 -1.96
CA PRO A 100 -8.77 12.91 -2.40
C PRO A 100 -8.86 13.28 -3.89
N GLU A 101 -7.75 13.68 -4.50
CA GLU A 101 -7.61 14.05 -5.90
C GLU A 101 -7.41 12.85 -6.85
N ALA A 102 -7.15 11.67 -6.30
CA ALA A 102 -6.93 10.44 -7.06
C ALA A 102 -8.21 9.63 -7.23
N LEU A 103 -8.33 8.93 -8.36
CA LEU A 103 -9.36 7.91 -8.54
C LEU A 103 -8.90 6.61 -7.88
N ILE A 104 -9.54 6.24 -6.76
CA ILE A 104 -9.23 5.01 -6.02
C ILE A 104 -10.18 3.89 -6.46
N TYR A 105 -9.65 2.86 -7.13
CA TYR A 105 -10.39 1.64 -7.45
C TYR A 105 -9.86 0.47 -6.61
N PRO A 106 -10.72 -0.31 -5.94
CA PRO A 106 -10.24 -1.51 -5.25
C PRO A 106 -9.56 -2.45 -6.25
N GLY A 107 -8.30 -2.82 -6.00
CA GLY A 107 -7.60 -3.84 -6.76
C GLY A 107 -8.10 -5.26 -6.45
N LEU A 108 -7.50 -6.28 -7.07
CA LEU A 108 -7.74 -7.68 -6.73
C LEU A 108 -7.36 -7.97 -5.27
N ALA A 109 -8.32 -8.37 -4.44
CA ALA A 109 -8.05 -8.95 -3.13
C ALA A 109 -7.51 -10.39 -3.30
N ILE A 110 -6.20 -10.52 -3.49
CA ILE A 110 -5.56 -11.83 -3.68
C ILE A 110 -5.42 -12.52 -2.32
N ARG A 111 -6.31 -13.49 -2.06
CA ARG A 111 -6.22 -14.41 -0.91
C ARG A 111 -5.09 -15.41 -1.19
N GLY A 112 -4.15 -15.58 -0.23
CA GLY A 112 -2.96 -16.43 -0.35
C GLY A 112 -3.19 -17.92 -0.68
N SER A 113 -4.43 -18.41 -0.72
CA SER A 113 -4.77 -19.80 -1.07
C SER A 113 -5.18 -20.04 -2.53
N ARG A 114 -5.10 -19.04 -3.42
CA ARG A 114 -5.46 -19.19 -4.85
C ARG A 114 -4.39 -18.68 -5.82
N VAL A 115 -3.14 -19.00 -5.57
CA VAL A 115 -2.03 -18.73 -6.52
C VAL A 115 -2.22 -19.48 -7.85
N ASN A 116 -3.05 -20.53 -7.91
CA ASN A 116 -3.28 -21.31 -9.14
C ASN A 116 -4.38 -20.80 -10.09
N LYS A 117 -4.92 -19.59 -9.94
CA LYS A 117 -5.94 -19.03 -10.88
C LYS A 117 -5.79 -17.53 -11.18
N ALA A 118 -4.57 -17.00 -11.19
CA ALA A 118 -4.35 -15.60 -11.57
C ALA A 118 -4.70 -15.31 -13.04
N ASP A 119 -4.82 -16.33 -13.89
CA ASP A 119 -5.09 -16.17 -15.33
C ASP A 119 -6.58 -15.93 -15.67
N THR A 120 -7.53 -16.27 -14.78
CA THR A 120 -8.97 -16.23 -15.15
C THR A 120 -9.69 -14.92 -14.81
N ALA A 121 -9.00 -13.92 -14.25
CA ALA A 121 -9.60 -12.62 -13.92
C ALA A 121 -9.36 -11.53 -14.99
N ILE A 122 -8.66 -11.86 -16.09
CA ILE A 122 -8.48 -10.98 -17.27
C ILE A 122 -9.19 -11.59 -18.49
N GLN A 123 -10.41 -12.10 -18.30
CA GLN A 123 -11.32 -12.37 -19.42
C GLN A 123 -12.74 -12.17 -18.91
N ASN A 124 -13.17 -10.91 -18.89
CA ASN A 124 -14.48 -10.44 -19.35
C ASN A 124 -14.52 -8.94 -19.08
N GLY A 125 -14.62 -8.17 -20.16
CA GLY A 125 -14.50 -6.71 -20.19
C GLY A 125 -15.67 -5.95 -19.59
#